data_AF-A0AAV0M0V3-F1
#
_entry.id   AF-A0AAV0M0V3-F1
#
_cell.length_a   1.000
_cell.length_b   1.000
_cell.length_c   1.000
_cell.angle_alpha   90.00
_cell.angle_beta   90.00
_cell.angle_gamma   90.00
#
_symmetry.space_group_name_H-M   'P 1'
#
loop_
_entity.id
_entity.type
_entity.pdbx_description
1 polymer ?
#
loop_
_entity_poly.entity_id
_entity_poly.type
_entity_poly.pdbx_seq_one_letter_code
_entity_poly.pdbx_strand_id
1 'polypeptide(L)'
;MFLTVCGYKELTIAVFKRRYLGESESEIWVMEEYGNADSWVRLLTIGMYDGGLPRALGFRGNGEILFELAGGEIVSGDPESFEVTELGLWGEAGYSFVGSFTETLDLLDRTSGFS
;
A
#
# COMPACT_ATOMS: atom_id res chain seq x y z
N MET A 1 1.64 2.17 17.70
CA MET A 1 2.28 2.39 16.39
C MET A 1 2.02 1.14 15.58
N PHE A 2 1.39 1.25 14.41
CA PHE A 2 1.28 0.12 13.47
C PHE A 2 2.18 0.43 12.27
N LEU A 3 2.93 -0.57 11.85
CA LEU A 3 3.80 -0.53 10.68
C LEU A 3 3.27 -1.57 9.71
N THR A 4 2.92 -1.12 8.51
CA THR A 4 2.57 -2.02 7.40
C THR A 4 3.73 -2.02 6.43
N VAL A 5 4.17 -3.22 6.02
CA VAL A 5 5.23 -3.43 5.03
C VAL A 5 4.58 -3.95 3.76
N CYS A 6 4.91 -3.36 2.61
CA CYS A 6 4.41 -3.81 1.31
C CYS A 6 5.49 -3.66 0.22
N GLY A 7 5.36 -4.42 -0.86
CA GLY A 7 6.19 -4.25 -2.04
C GLY A 7 5.87 -2.94 -2.76
N TYR A 8 6.91 -2.28 -3.26
CA TYR A 8 6.83 -1.10 -4.10
C TYR A 8 7.77 -1.33 -5.29
N LYS A 9 7.30 -1.12 -6.53
CA LYS A 9 8.08 -1.38 -7.76
C LYS A 9 8.77 -2.78 -7.74
N GLU A 10 9.70 -3.05 -8.66
CA GLU A 10 10.25 -4.41 -8.83
C GLU A 10 11.12 -4.90 -7.65
N LEU A 11 11.78 -4.00 -6.92
CA LEU A 11 12.78 -4.36 -5.90
C LEU A 11 12.77 -3.44 -4.68
N THR A 12 11.68 -2.71 -4.39
CA THR A 12 11.66 -1.79 -3.23
C THR A 12 10.63 -2.20 -2.19
N ILE A 13 10.92 -1.88 -0.93
CA ILE A 13 10.00 -2.08 0.20
C ILE A 13 9.48 -0.72 0.62
N ALA A 14 8.18 -0.63 0.88
CA ALA A 14 7.58 0.51 1.51
C ALA A 14 7.11 0.20 2.93
N VAL A 15 7.25 1.20 3.80
CA VAL A 15 6.80 1.16 5.19
C VAL A 15 5.86 2.33 5.44
N PHE A 16 4.65 2.01 5.89
CA PHE A 16 3.69 3.01 6.34
C PHE A 16 3.83 3.21 7.84
N LYS A 17 4.28 4.40 8.23
CA LYS A 17 4.48 4.76 9.62
C LYS A 17 3.22 5.46 10.14
N ARG A 18 2.38 4.70 10.85
CA ARG A 18 1.22 5.26 11.56
C ARG A 18 1.60 5.62 13.00
N ARG A 19 1.64 6.92 13.30
CA ARG A 19 1.74 7.39 14.68
C ARG A 19 0.34 7.44 15.31
N TYR A 20 0.24 7.03 16.57
CA TYR A 20 -1.04 6.98 17.28
C TYR A 20 -1.21 8.21 18.16
N LEU A 21 -2.45 8.71 18.21
CA LEU A 21 -3.01 9.73 19.12
C LEU A 21 -2.29 11.10 19.09
N GLY A 22 -2.97 12.11 18.56
CA GLY A 22 -2.57 13.52 18.64
C GLY A 22 -1.75 14.04 17.47
N GLU A 23 -1.32 13.19 16.55
CA GLU A 23 -0.61 13.62 15.34
C GLU A 23 -1.56 13.72 14.14
N SER A 24 -1.47 14.86 13.44
CA SER A 24 -2.27 15.21 12.27
C SER A 24 -1.73 14.65 10.96
N GLU A 25 -0.64 13.88 11.02
CA GLU A 25 0.12 13.45 9.85
C GLU A 25 0.60 11.99 9.92
N SER A 26 0.74 11.35 8.76
CA SER A 26 1.38 10.04 8.56
C SER A 26 2.47 10.14 7.51
N GLU A 27 3.51 9.30 7.62
CA GLU A 27 4.62 9.28 6.69
C GLU A 27 4.71 7.93 5.97
N ILE A 28 5.01 7.99 4.68
CA ILE A 28 5.32 6.84 3.85
C ILE A 28 6.80 6.90 3.50
N TRP A 29 7.51 5.81 3.77
CA TRP A 29 8.92 5.65 3.51
C TRP A 29 9.14 4.50 2.54
N VAL A 30 10.10 4.65 1.62
CA VAL A 30 10.50 3.60 0.67
C VAL A 30 12.00 3.38 0.74
N MET A 31 12.42 2.12 0.60
CA MET A 31 13.83 1.74 0.48
C MET A 31 14.16 1.63 -1.00
N GLU A 32 14.92 2.58 -1.55
CA GLU A 32 15.23 2.62 -2.99
C GLU A 32 16.12 1.45 -3.44
N GLU A 33 16.99 0.96 -2.53
CA GLU A 33 17.87 -0.18 -2.77
C GLU A 33 17.63 -1.26 -1.72
N TYR A 34 17.06 -2.40 -2.15
CA TYR A 34 16.76 -3.51 -1.27
C TYR A 34 17.96 -3.96 -0.44
N GLY A 35 17.80 -4.00 0.88
CA GLY A 35 18.83 -4.43 1.82
C GLY A 35 19.84 -3.34 2.20
N ASN A 36 19.78 -2.15 1.60
CA ASN A 36 20.59 -1.00 2.00
C ASN A 36 19.80 -0.07 2.93
N ALA A 37 20.12 -0.10 4.23
CA ALA A 37 19.48 0.74 5.23
C ALA A 37 19.70 2.25 5.02
N ASP A 38 20.73 2.65 4.28
CA ASP A 38 20.98 4.07 4.00
C ASP A 38 20.13 4.59 2.83
N SER A 39 19.42 3.70 2.12
CA SER A 39 18.56 4.04 0.97
C SER A 39 17.11 4.37 1.33
N TRP A 40 16.78 4.49 2.62
CA TRP A 40 15.45 4.91 3.05
C TRP A 40 15.20 6.39 2.70
N VAL A 41 14.22 6.63 1.86
CA VAL A 41 13.75 7.97 1.51
C VAL A 41 12.28 8.13 1.90
N ARG A 42 11.91 9.33 2.34
CA ARG A 42 10.51 9.66 2.62
C ARG A 42 9.82 9.96 1.30
N LEU A 43 8.84 9.14 0.95
CA LEU A 43 8.05 9.31 -0.27
C LEU A 43 7.00 10.39 -0.10
N LEU A 44 6.25 10.36 1.00
CA LEU A 44 5.06 11.20 1.18
C LEU A 44 4.79 11.48 2.66
N THR A 45 4.30 12.70 2.95
CA THR A 45 3.66 13.05 4.22
C THR A 45 2.19 13.35 3.94
N ILE A 46 1.30 12.72 4.69
CA ILE A 46 -0.15 12.78 4.51
C ILE A 46 -0.73 13.49 5.72
N GLY A 47 -1.52 14.54 5.50
CA GLY A 47 -2.26 15.24 6.54
C GLY A 47 -3.70 14.76 6.69
N MET A 48 -4.47 15.44 7.55
CA MET A 48 -5.90 15.20 7.66
C MET A 48 -6.62 15.49 6.34
N TYR A 49 -7.51 14.58 5.96
CA TYR A 49 -8.35 14.66 4.77
C TYR A 49 -9.72 14.05 5.10
N ASP A 50 -10.78 14.77 4.73
CA ASP A 50 -12.17 14.35 4.88
C ASP A 50 -12.51 13.73 6.26
N GLY A 51 -12.28 14.52 7.32
CA GLY A 51 -12.68 14.15 8.68
C GLY A 51 -11.74 13.17 9.41
N GLY A 52 -10.66 12.71 8.79
CA GLY A 52 -9.66 11.87 9.46
C GLY A 52 -8.30 11.87 8.79
N LEU A 53 -7.39 11.03 9.30
CA LEU A 53 -6.09 10.81 8.68
C LEU A 53 -6.17 9.57 7.79
N PRO A 54 -6.03 9.70 6.45
CA PRO A 54 -6.11 8.57 5.55
C PRO A 54 -5.14 7.45 5.93
N ARG A 55 -5.58 6.20 5.81
CA ARG A 55 -4.76 5.02 6.06
C ARG A 55 -4.24 4.45 4.76
N ALA A 56 -2.92 4.48 4.57
CA ALA A 56 -2.28 3.76 3.47
C ALA A 56 -2.47 2.24 3.63
N LEU A 57 -2.99 1.59 2.59
CA LEU A 57 -3.26 0.16 2.56
C LEU A 57 -2.17 -0.62 1.81
N GLY A 58 -1.58 -0.02 0.78
CA GLY A 58 -0.60 -0.68 -0.10
C GLY A 58 -0.42 0.09 -1.40
N PHE A 59 0.40 -0.47 -2.30
CA PHE A 59 0.62 0.07 -3.64
C PHE A 59 -0.11 -0.75 -4.71
N ARG A 60 -0.53 -0.08 -5.77
CA ARG A 60 -1.02 -0.69 -7.01
C ARG A 60 0.16 -0.97 -7.94
N GLY A 61 -0.05 -1.82 -8.95
CA GLY A 61 0.96 -2.14 -9.96
C GLY A 61 1.43 -0.96 -10.81
N ASN A 62 0.65 0.12 -10.89
CA ASN A 62 1.03 1.37 -11.56
C ASN A 62 1.81 2.34 -10.65
N GLY A 63 2.08 1.98 -9.39
CA GLY A 63 2.83 2.81 -8.45
C GLY A 63 1.98 3.75 -7.59
N GLU A 64 0.67 3.85 -7.84
CA GLU A 64 -0.26 4.60 -6.99
C GLU A 64 -0.43 3.93 -5.62
N ILE A 65 -0.81 4.73 -4.62
CA ILE A 65 -1.05 4.31 -3.24
C ILE A 65 -2.55 4.18 -3.02
N LEU A 66 -2.98 3.06 -2.43
CA LEU A 66 -4.35 2.89 -1.97
C LEU A 66 -4.50 3.48 -0.57
N PHE A 67 -5.48 4.35 -0.40
CA PHE A 67 -5.84 4.96 0.88
C PHE A 67 -7.26 4.56 1.27
N GLU A 68 -7.44 4.24 2.55
CA GLU A 68 -8.75 4.21 3.19
C GLU A 68 -8.98 5.56 3.90
N LEU A 69 -10.09 6.23 3.57
CA LEU A 69 -10.50 7.47 4.22
C LEU A 69 -11.30 7.18 5.51
N ALA A 70 -11.64 8.22 6.26
CA ALA A 70 -12.30 8.07 7.55
C ALA A 70 -13.69 7.41 7.45
N GLY A 71 -14.40 7.60 6.34
CA GLY A 71 -15.70 6.99 6.07
C GLY A 71 -15.63 5.55 5.54
N GLY A 72 -14.43 5.00 5.32
CA GLY A 72 -14.21 3.67 4.75
C GLY A 72 -14.07 3.65 3.22
N GLU A 73 -14.11 4.81 2.57
CA GLU A 73 -13.82 4.98 1.15
C GLU A 73 -12.42 4.47 0.83
N ILE A 74 -12.28 3.74 -0.27
CA ILE A 74 -10.97 3.38 -0.81
C ILE A 74 -10.72 4.21 -2.05
N VAL A 75 -9.65 5.02 -2.01
CA VAL A 75 -9.21 5.89 -3.11
C VAL A 75 -7.80 5.51 -3.55
N SER A 76 -7.45 5.85 -4.79
CA SER A 76 -6.10 5.77 -5.31
C SER A 76 -5.46 7.15 -5.30
N GLY A 77 -4.22 7.27 -4.84
CA GLY A 77 -3.46 8.53 -4.87
C GLY A 77 -2.14 8.36 -5.59
N ASP A 78 -1.86 9.27 -6.53
CA ASP A 78 -0.54 9.39 -7.15
C ASP A 78 0.42 10.12 -6.18
N PRO A 79 1.53 9.50 -5.76
CA PRO A 79 2.45 10.12 -4.80
C PRO A 79 3.29 11.28 -5.38
N GLU A 80 3.37 11.43 -6.70
CA GLU A 80 4.12 12.48 -7.39
C GLU A 80 3.24 13.69 -7.72
N SER A 81 2.04 13.46 -8.26
CA SER A 81 1.10 14.51 -8.65
C SER A 81 0.13 14.92 -7.55
N PHE A 82 -0.03 14.09 -6.51
CA PHE A 82 -1.03 14.22 -5.45
C PHE A 82 -2.48 14.16 -5.95
N GLU A 83 -2.70 13.69 -7.19
CA GLU A 83 -4.04 13.46 -7.70
C GLU A 83 -4.68 12.26 -7.01
N VAL A 84 -5.94 12.43 -6.61
CA VAL A 84 -6.74 11.39 -5.95
C VAL A 84 -7.87 10.97 -6.87
N THR A 85 -7.99 9.66 -7.08
CA THR A 85 -9.03 9.04 -7.89
C THR A 85 -9.92 8.17 -7.00
N GLU A 86 -11.22 8.43 -7.04
CA GLU A 86 -12.21 7.56 -6.40
C GLU A 86 -12.32 6.23 -7.15
N LEU A 87 -12.31 5.12 -6.42
CA LEU A 87 -12.40 3.77 -7.00
C LEU A 87 -13.82 3.18 -6.91
N GLY A 88 -14.75 3.87 -6.23
CA GLY A 88 -16.09 3.35 -5.94
C GLY A 88 -16.07 2.13 -5.00
N LEU A 89 -15.01 1.97 -4.22
CA LEU A 89 -14.83 0.88 -3.27
C LEU A 89 -15.02 1.41 -1.84
N TRP A 90 -15.67 0.60 -1.00
CA TRP A 90 -15.93 0.93 0.40
C TRP A 90 -15.66 -0.28 1.28
N GLY A 91 -14.95 -0.06 2.38
CA GLY A 91 -14.76 -1.03 3.45
C GLY A 91 -15.41 -0.56 4.75
N GLU A 92 -15.40 -1.44 5.74
CA GLU A 92 -15.61 -1.00 7.12
C GLU A 92 -14.34 -0.26 7.58
N ALA A 93 -14.50 1.01 7.97
CA ALA A 93 -13.39 1.89 8.30
C ALA A 93 -12.44 1.26 9.33
N GLY A 94 -11.17 1.13 8.95
CA GLY A 94 -10.10 0.57 9.78
C GLY A 94 -9.87 -0.92 9.60
N TYR A 95 -10.70 -1.63 8.82
CA TYR A 95 -10.62 -3.09 8.64
C TYR A 95 -10.20 -3.53 7.23
N SER A 96 -10.08 -2.61 6.27
CA SER A 96 -9.58 -2.96 4.94
C SER A 96 -8.09 -3.36 4.94
N PHE A 97 -7.68 -4.21 4.02
CA PHE A 97 -6.27 -4.53 3.79
C PHE A 97 -6.04 -4.84 2.31
N VAL A 98 -4.79 -4.70 1.88
CA VAL A 98 -4.34 -5.10 0.54
C VAL A 98 -3.36 -6.25 0.70
N GLY A 99 -3.54 -7.29 -0.11
CA GLY A 99 -2.64 -8.43 -0.18
C GLY A 99 -2.18 -8.65 -1.61
N SER A 100 -0.93 -9.08 -1.78
CA SER A 100 -0.43 -9.60 -3.05
C SER A 100 -0.79 -11.09 -3.17
N PHE A 101 -1.39 -11.47 -4.28
CA PHE A 101 -1.60 -12.87 -4.63
C PHE A 101 -0.69 -13.23 -5.81
N THR A 102 0.18 -14.22 -5.63
CA THR A 102 1.02 -14.77 -6.69
C THR A 102 0.58 -16.22 -6.89
N GLU A 103 0.05 -16.52 -8.09
CA GLU A 103 -0.24 -17.90 -8.48
C GLU A 103 1.07 -18.62 -8.76
N THR A 104 1.40 -19.65 -7.97
CA THR A 104 2.41 -20.63 -8.34
C THR A 104 1.76 -21.74 -9.17
N LEU A 105 2.16 -21.86 -10.43
CA LEU A 105 1.79 -22.97 -11.30
C LEU A 105 2.57 -24.24 -10.92
N ASP A 106 2.30 -24.81 -9.75
CA ASP A 106 2.92 -26.08 -9.29
C ASP A 106 2.07 -27.32 -9.65
N LEU A 107 0.95 -27.17 -10.36
CA LEU A 107 -0.07 -28.22 -10.49
C LEU A 107 -0.60 -28.40 -11.92
N LEU A 108 0.30 -28.52 -12.91
CA LEU A 108 -0.06 -28.95 -14.27
C LEU A 108 0.81 -30.11 -14.83
N ASP A 109 1.50 -30.88 -13.98
CA ASP A 109 2.15 -32.13 -14.42
C ASP A 109 1.36 -33.37 -14.01
N ARG A 110 0.17 -33.53 -14.59
CA ARG A 110 -0.51 -34.84 -14.69
C ARG A 110 -1.31 -34.94 -15.97
N THR A 111 -0.62 -35.31 -17.04
CA THR A 111 -1.04 -36.38 -17.96
C THR A 111 0.18 -36.84 -18.76
N SER A 112 1.13 -37.47 -18.05
CA SER A 112 2.03 -38.45 -18.67
C SER A 112 1.18 -39.54 -19.34
N GLY A 113 1.59 -39.91 -20.55
CA GLY A 113 0.83 -40.70 -21.53
C GLY A 113 0.22 -41.99 -21.03
N PHE A 114 -0.97 -42.28 -21.57
CA PHE A 114 -1.43 -43.65 -21.76
C PHE A 114 -1.01 -44.09 -23.17
N SER A 115 0.01 -44.95 -23.21
CA SER A 115 0.29 -45.87 -24.32
C SER A 115 -0.77 -46.97 -24.38
#